data_AF-A0A1F4CFG2-F1
#
_entry.id   AF-A0A1F4CFG2-F1
#
_cell.length_a   1.000
_cell.length_b   1.000
_cell.length_c   1.000
_cell.angle_alpha   90.00
_cell.angle_beta   90.00
_cell.angle_gamma   90.00
#
_symmetry.space_group_name_H-M   'P 1'
#
loop_
_entity.id
_entity.type
_entity.pdbx_description
1 polymer ?
#
loop_
_entity_poly.entity_id
_entity_poly.type
_entity_poly.pdbx_seq_one_letter_code
_entity_poly.pdbx_strand_id
1 'polypeptide(L)'
;MPDYDIVGLTPSGQTIYVQVKAMNSGDWQLSSSHFLIIDYDRENNRQKSTGPRPPPVSPLFYVFVKIIGSGKDEFYVLAYSEVQKIVREHYTSPSRKSTHFALRQKYVQSFKVDALTEDHFVVKTKA
;
A
#
# COMPACT_ATOMS: atom_id res chain seq x y z
N MET A 1 -3.72 15.52 2.25
CA MET A 1 -2.54 14.98 2.94
C MET A 1 -1.57 14.52 1.86
N PRO A 2 -0.24 14.69 2.03
CA PRO A 2 0.74 14.11 1.11
C PRO A 2 0.55 12.58 0.97
N ASP A 3 1.03 12.01 -0.13
CA ASP A 3 0.96 10.56 -0.44
C ASP A 3 1.94 9.71 0.39
N TYR A 4 2.65 10.33 1.35
CA TYR A 4 3.62 9.75 2.25
C TYR A 4 3.66 10.53 3.57
N ASP A 5 4.06 9.88 4.65
CA ASP A 5 4.16 10.48 5.99
C ASP A 5 5.62 10.73 6.40
N ILE A 6 6.56 9.92 5.91
CA ILE A 6 7.99 9.97 6.28
C ILE A 6 8.85 10.07 5.02
N VAL A 7 9.89 10.90 5.09
CA VAL A 7 10.96 10.96 4.10
C VAL A 7 12.26 10.52 4.79
N GLY A 8 12.88 9.48 4.25
CA GLY A 8 14.18 8.97 4.69
C GLY A 8 15.26 9.22 3.65
N LEU A 9 16.51 9.19 4.09
CA LEU A 9 17.68 9.20 3.23
C LEU A 9 18.49 7.93 3.49
N THR A 10 18.92 7.26 2.43
CA THR A 10 19.92 6.20 2.54
C THR A 10 21.30 6.79 2.83
N PRO A 11 22.27 5.99 3.31
CA PRO A 11 23.67 6.42 3.41
C PRO A 11 24.27 6.91 2.08
N SER A 12 23.76 6.43 0.94
CA SER A 12 24.15 6.88 -0.40
C SER A 12 23.49 8.20 -0.84
N GLY A 13 22.65 8.80 0.00
CA GLY A 13 21.93 10.05 -0.29
C GLY A 13 20.65 9.85 -1.13
N GLN A 14 20.19 8.62 -1.33
CA GLN A 14 18.93 8.34 -2.02
C GLN A 14 17.75 8.62 -1.10
N THR A 15 16.76 9.37 -1.60
CA THR A 15 15.50 9.60 -0.88
C THR A 15 14.59 8.38 -0.93
N ILE A 16 13.98 8.04 0.20
CA ILE A 16 12.95 7.01 0.33
C ILE A 16 11.70 7.65 0.94
N TYR A 17 10.53 7.34 0.36
CA TYR A 17 9.24 7.81 0.86
C TYR A 17 8.49 6.67 1.53
N VAL A 18 7.86 6.94 2.67
CA VAL A 18 7.10 5.94 3.42
C VAL A 18 5.73 6.49 3.80
N GLN A 19 4.68 5.75 3.46
CA GLN A 19 3.33 5.95 3.97
C GLN A 19 3.07 4.97 5.10
N VAL A 20 2.55 5.46 6.23
CA VAL A 20 2.17 4.63 7.37
C VAL A 20 0.65 4.50 7.43
N LYS A 21 0.16 3.31 7.74
CA LYS A 21 -1.26 3.01 7.94
C LYS A 21 -1.41 2.12 9.17
N ALA A 22 -1.98 2.67 10.23
CA ALA A 22 -2.26 1.91 11.45
C ALA A 22 -3.73 1.48 11.53
N MET A 23 -3.99 0.31 12.13
CA MET A 23 -5.33 -0.13 12.49
C MET A 23 -5.35 -0.73 13.89
N ASN A 24 -6.39 -0.41 14.67
CA ASN A 24 -6.66 -1.04 15.98
C ASN A 24 -7.52 -2.30 15.84
N SER A 25 -8.36 -2.36 14.79
CA SER A 25 -9.24 -3.50 14.49
C SER A 25 -9.71 -3.42 13.04
N GLY A 26 -10.25 -4.53 12.52
CA GLY A 26 -10.78 -4.60 11.15
C GLY A 26 -9.69 -4.67 10.09
N ASP A 27 -9.85 -3.86 9.04
CA ASP A 27 -9.00 -3.83 7.85
C ASP A 27 -8.42 -2.43 7.63
N TRP A 28 -7.21 -2.34 7.08
CA TRP A 28 -6.65 -1.05 6.67
C TRP A 28 -7.48 -0.48 5.51
N GLN A 29 -7.92 0.76 5.67
CA GLN A 29 -8.72 1.45 4.65
C GLN A 29 -7.81 2.18 3.65
N LEU A 30 -7.92 1.76 2.40
CA LEU A 30 -7.21 2.32 1.26
C LEU A 30 -8.20 2.93 0.25
N SER A 31 -7.68 3.69 -0.71
CA SER A 31 -8.43 4.09 -1.91
C SER A 31 -7.88 3.35 -3.12
N SER A 32 -8.73 2.56 -3.77
CA SER A 32 -8.41 1.87 -5.03
C SER A 32 -7.93 2.83 -6.11
N SER A 33 -8.46 4.06 -6.14
CA SER A 33 -8.06 5.08 -7.12
C SER A 33 -6.63 5.57 -6.93
N HIS A 34 -6.03 5.36 -5.77
CA HIS A 34 -4.61 5.67 -5.54
C HIS A 34 -3.69 4.64 -6.22
N PHE A 35 -4.19 3.42 -6.48
CA PHE A 35 -3.42 2.32 -7.06
C PHE A 35 -3.84 1.98 -8.49
N LEU A 36 -5.06 2.33 -8.90
CA LEU A 36 -5.64 2.00 -10.19
C LEU A 36 -6.15 3.25 -10.89
N ILE A 37 -6.11 3.22 -12.21
CA ILE A 37 -6.88 4.15 -13.05
C ILE A 37 -8.30 3.58 -13.10
N ILE A 38 -9.25 4.34 -12.56
CA ILE A 38 -10.65 3.92 -12.44
C ILE A 38 -11.51 4.87 -13.26
N ASP A 39 -12.15 4.33 -14.27
CA ASP A 39 -13.14 5.01 -15.08
C ASP A 39 -14.55 4.58 -14.67
N TYR A 40 -15.54 5.38 -15.03
CA TYR A 40 -16.94 5.09 -14.74
C TYR A 40 -17.72 4.85 -16.04
N ASP A 41 -18.15 3.62 -16.22
CA ASP A 41 -19.04 3.21 -17.29
C ASP A 41 -20.47 3.66 -16.93
N ARG A 42 -20.94 4.70 -17.62
CA ARG A 42 -22.26 5.29 -17.41
C ARG A 42 -23.39 4.38 -17.91
N GLU A 43 -23.14 3.56 -18.93
CA GLU A 43 -24.16 2.68 -19.53
C GLU A 43 -24.47 1.53 -18.59
N ASN A 44 -23.43 0.93 -18.00
CA ASN A 44 -23.57 -0.20 -17.07
C ASN A 44 -23.65 0.23 -15.60
N ASN A 45 -23.54 1.53 -15.30
CA ASN A 45 -23.52 2.09 -13.95
C ASN A 45 -22.46 1.40 -13.04
N ARG A 46 -21.24 1.22 -13.56
CA ARG A 46 -20.15 0.50 -12.87
C ARG A 46 -18.81 1.20 -13.04
N GLN A 47 -17.97 1.09 -12.03
CA GLN A 47 -16.56 1.48 -12.16
C GLN A 47 -15.76 0.37 -12.86
N LYS A 48 -14.84 0.75 -13.73
CA LYS A 48 -13.91 -0.16 -14.42
C LYS A 48 -12.48 0.29 -14.17
N SER A 49 -11.64 -0.64 -13.75
CA SER A 49 -10.18 -0.40 -13.74
C SER A 49 -9.66 -0.49 -15.17
N THR A 50 -8.98 0.56 -15.64
CA THR A 50 -8.34 0.61 -16.96
C THR A 50 -6.83 0.38 -16.91
N GLY A 51 -6.26 0.26 -15.71
CA GLY A 51 -4.86 -0.13 -15.53
C GLY A 51 -4.28 0.25 -14.17
N PRO A 52 -3.02 -0.13 -13.93
CA PRO A 52 -2.28 0.33 -12.76
C PRO A 52 -2.00 1.84 -12.84
N ARG A 53 -2.08 2.54 -11.71
CA ARG A 53 -1.64 3.94 -11.58
C ARG A 53 -0.13 3.98 -11.23
N PRO A 54 0.68 4.86 -11.82
CA PRO A 54 2.07 5.01 -11.39
C PRO A 54 2.13 5.53 -9.94
N PRO A 55 3.18 5.18 -9.17
CA PRO A 55 3.34 5.72 -7.83
C PRO A 55 3.54 7.25 -7.91
N PRO A 56 2.98 8.01 -6.94
CA PRO A 56 3.10 9.47 -6.93
C PRO A 56 4.54 9.95 -6.66
N VAL A 57 5.32 9.14 -5.94
CA VAL A 57 6.75 9.33 -5.68
C VAL A 57 7.45 7.98 -5.73
N SER A 58 8.77 7.97 -5.99
CA SER A 58 9.53 6.73 -6.10
C SER A 58 10.91 6.84 -5.45
N PRO A 59 11.33 5.84 -4.65
CA PRO A 59 10.55 4.68 -4.19
C PRO A 59 9.55 5.06 -3.10
N LEU A 60 8.35 4.47 -3.13
CA LEU A 60 7.31 4.60 -2.10
C LEU A 60 7.04 3.25 -1.44
N PHE A 61 7.17 3.21 -0.12
CA PHE A 61 6.85 2.04 0.70
C PHE A 61 5.65 2.31 1.60
N TYR A 62 4.93 1.26 1.93
CA TYR A 62 3.88 1.26 2.93
C TYR A 62 4.34 0.46 4.15
N VAL A 63 4.16 1.07 5.32
CA VAL A 63 4.26 0.39 6.61
C VAL A 63 2.84 0.28 7.16
N PHE A 64 2.31 -0.94 7.13
CA PHE A 64 1.05 -1.26 7.78
C PHE A 64 1.33 -1.73 9.20
N VAL A 65 0.65 -1.11 10.16
CA VAL A 65 0.77 -1.41 11.58
C VAL A 65 -0.56 -1.99 12.06
N LYS A 66 -0.51 -3.18 12.65
CA LYS A 66 -1.62 -3.72 13.42
C LYS A 66 -1.32 -3.49 14.89
N ILE A 67 -2.10 -2.61 15.50
CA ILE A 67 -1.94 -2.25 16.91
C ILE A 67 -2.57 -3.35 17.74
N ILE A 68 -1.76 -4.00 18.58
CA ILE A 68 -2.16 -5.05 19.51
C ILE A 68 -1.94 -4.56 20.95
N GLY A 69 -0.83 -3.85 21.18
CA GLY A 69 -0.44 -3.38 22.48
C GLY A 69 1.07 -3.22 22.59
N SER A 70 1.52 -2.53 23.64
CA SER A 70 2.94 -2.20 23.83
C SER A 70 3.87 -3.41 23.64
N GLY A 71 4.82 -3.29 22.71
CA GLY A 71 5.80 -4.32 22.36
C GLY A 71 5.26 -5.53 21.58
N LYS A 72 3.99 -5.51 21.16
CA LYS A 72 3.32 -6.63 20.48
C LYS A 72 2.73 -6.26 19.12
N ASP A 73 2.86 -5.01 18.71
CA ASP A 73 2.34 -4.55 17.42
C ASP A 73 3.00 -5.30 16.28
N GLU A 74 2.22 -5.59 15.23
CA GLU A 74 2.71 -6.27 14.04
C GLU A 74 2.94 -5.25 12.93
N PHE A 75 4.09 -5.37 12.27
CA PHE A 75 4.49 -4.50 11.17
C PHE A 75 4.55 -5.30 9.87
N TYR A 76 4.05 -4.68 8.80
CA TYR A 76 4.09 -5.24 7.46
C TYR A 76 4.63 -4.18 6.52
N VAL A 77 5.68 -4.50 5.77
CA VAL A 77 6.36 -3.54 4.88
C VAL A 77 6.23 -3.98 3.44
N LEU A 78 5.69 -3.12 2.60
CA LEU A 78 5.43 -3.41 1.19
C LEU A 78 5.85 -2.24 0.32
N ALA A 79 6.43 -2.51 -0.85
CA ALA A 79 6.57 -1.49 -1.88
C ALA A 79 5.19 -1.12 -2.45
N TYR A 80 5.04 0.11 -2.98
CA TYR A 80 3.80 0.54 -3.65
C TYR A 80 3.31 -0.47 -4.70
N SER A 81 4.22 -1.08 -5.47
CA SER A 81 3.89 -2.08 -6.49
C SER A 81 3.26 -3.35 -5.91
N GLU A 82 3.70 -3.78 -4.73
CA GLU A 82 3.16 -4.94 -4.02
C GLU A 82 1.74 -4.65 -3.54
N VAL A 83 1.51 -3.46 -2.95
CA VAL A 83 0.18 -3.01 -2.54
C VAL A 83 -0.74 -2.87 -3.75
N GLN A 84 -0.27 -2.26 -4.83
CA GLN A 84 -1.02 -2.13 -6.08
C GLN A 84 -1.44 -3.48 -6.65
N LYS A 85 -0.56 -4.49 -6.61
CA LYS A 85 -0.87 -5.84 -7.06
C LYS A 85 -2.03 -6.43 -6.25
N ILE A 86 -1.99 -6.33 -4.92
CA ILE A 86 -3.05 -6.80 -4.02
C ILE A 86 -4.38 -6.08 -4.31
N VAL A 87 -4.34 -4.74 -4.45
CA VAL A 87 -5.55 -3.96 -4.77
C VAL A 87 -6.13 -4.41 -6.11
N ARG A 88 -5.29 -4.59 -7.14
CA ARG A 88 -5.74 -5.02 -8.47
C ARG A 88 -6.37 -6.42 -8.45
N GLU A 89 -5.76 -7.37 -7.75
CA GLU A 89 -6.22 -8.75 -7.65
C GLU A 89 -7.58 -8.86 -6.94
N HIS A 90 -7.89 -7.93 -6.04
CA HIS A 90 -9.12 -7.93 -5.24
C HIS A 90 -10.09 -6.80 -5.58
N TYR A 91 -9.84 -6.03 -6.64
CA TYR A 91 -10.73 -4.95 -7.05
C TYR A 91 -12.01 -5.51 -7.67
N THR A 92 -13.12 -5.46 -6.94
CA THR A 92 -14.43 -5.88 -7.45
C THR A 92 -15.18 -4.67 -7.97
N SER A 93 -15.12 -4.42 -9.29
CA SER A 93 -15.80 -3.33 -10.02
C SER A 93 -17.21 -3.00 -9.46
N PRO A 94 -17.29 -2.05 -8.50
CA PRO A 94 -18.51 -1.82 -7.76
C PRO A 94 -19.49 -0.99 -8.60
N SER A 95 -20.80 -1.20 -8.37
CA SER A 95 -21.87 -0.37 -8.96
C SER A 95 -22.05 0.98 -8.27
N ARG A 96 -21.41 1.16 -7.10
CA ARG A 96 -21.40 2.41 -6.35
C ARG A 96 -20.13 3.20 -6.67
N LYS A 97 -20.20 4.54 -6.60
CA LYS A 97 -19.06 5.46 -6.76
C LYS A 97 -18.07 5.40 -5.58
N SER A 98 -17.89 4.24 -4.96
CA SER A 98 -16.97 4.03 -3.84
C SER A 98 -15.66 3.47 -4.38
N THR A 99 -14.55 4.13 -4.06
CA THR A 99 -13.21 3.61 -4.33
C THR A 99 -12.57 2.99 -3.08
N HIS A 100 -13.32 2.84 -1.98
CA HIS A 100 -12.80 2.26 -0.75
C HIS A 100 -12.34 0.81 -0.97
N PHE A 101 -11.15 0.51 -0.49
CA PHE A 101 -10.58 -0.83 -0.49
C PHE A 101 -10.17 -1.22 0.93
N ALA A 102 -10.70 -2.34 1.40
CA ALA A 102 -10.34 -2.93 2.67
C ALA A 102 -9.17 -3.90 2.46
N LEU A 103 -7.96 -3.48 2.85
CA LEU A 103 -6.80 -4.35 2.85
C LEU A 103 -6.84 -5.23 4.09
N ARG A 104 -7.16 -6.51 3.88
CA ARG A 104 -7.25 -7.51 4.95
C ARG A 104 -5.87 -8.01 5.36
N GLN A 105 -5.67 -8.30 6.65
CA GLN A 105 -4.41 -8.84 7.16
C GLN A 105 -3.90 -10.07 6.40
N LYS A 106 -4.79 -10.99 6.04
CA LYS A 106 -4.42 -12.20 5.27
C LYS A 106 -3.74 -11.91 3.93
N TYR A 107 -3.95 -10.74 3.34
CA TYR A 107 -3.33 -10.36 2.07
C TYR A 107 -1.88 -9.90 2.23
N VAL A 108 -1.51 -9.46 3.43
CA VAL A 108 -0.17 -8.94 3.73
C VAL A 108 0.64 -9.86 4.63
N GLN A 109 0.09 -11.01 5.04
CA GLN A 109 0.72 -11.87 6.04
C GLN A 109 2.14 -12.32 5.68
N SER A 110 2.44 -12.52 4.38
CA SER A 110 3.76 -12.88 3.87
C SER A 110 4.80 -11.76 3.96
N PHE A 111 4.38 -10.53 4.27
CA PHE A 111 5.22 -9.33 4.40
C PHE A 111 5.43 -8.92 5.86
N LYS A 112 5.02 -9.77 6.81
CA LYS A 112 5.21 -9.51 8.24
C LYS A 112 6.71 -9.44 8.55
N VAL A 113 7.09 -8.42 9.32
CA VAL A 113 8.45 -8.27 9.83
C VAL A 113 8.54 -8.92 11.20
N ASP A 114 9.19 -10.09 11.27
CA ASP A 114 9.31 -10.86 12.52
C ASP A 114 10.53 -10.45 13.38
N ALA A 115 11.60 -9.96 12.75
CA ALA A 115 12.75 -9.35 13.42
C ALA A 115 13.46 -8.40 12.45
N LEU A 116 13.89 -7.20 12.88
CA LEU A 116 14.67 -6.25 12.06
C LEU A 116 16.12 -6.70 11.84
N THR A 117 16.41 -8.00 11.94
CA THR A 117 17.76 -8.56 12.08
C THR A 117 18.40 -8.95 10.74
N GLU A 118 17.70 -8.81 9.63
CA GLU A 118 18.24 -9.04 8.28
C GLU A 118 17.83 -7.91 7.33
N ASP A 119 18.60 -7.72 6.25
CA ASP A 119 18.33 -6.76 5.19
C ASP A 119 17.01 -7.12 4.48
N HIS A 120 15.89 -6.60 4.99
CA HIS A 120 14.55 -6.89 4.45
C HIS A 120 14.34 -6.32 3.04
N PHE A 121 15.15 -5.34 2.62
CA PHE A 121 15.05 -4.72 1.30
C PHE A 121 16.41 -4.28 0.75
N VAL A 122 16.82 -4.87 -0.37
CA VAL A 122 17.89 -4.30 -1.20
C VAL A 122 17.25 -3.25 -2.10
N VAL A 123 17.46 -1.97 -1.77
CA VAL A 123 17.19 -0.88 -2.71
C VAL A 123 18.16 -1.06 -3.87
N LYS A 124 17.69 -1.63 -4.98
CA LYS A 124 18.51 -1.76 -6.20
C LYS A 124 18.82 -0.35 -6.69
N THR A 125 20.05 0.11 -6.46
CA THR A 125 20.63 1.24 -7.15
C THR A 125 20.68 0.90 -8.63
N LYS A 126 19.97 1.67 -9.46
CA LYS A 126 20.28 1.67 -10.90
C LYS A 126 21.68 2.28 -11.04
N ALA A 127 22.61 1.49 -11.57
CA ALA A 127 23.86 1.99 -12.12
C ALA A 127 23.59 2.81 -13.38
#